data_AF-A0A2D5T0I2-F1
#
_entry.id   AF-A0A2D5T0I2-F1
#
_cell.length_a   1.000
_cell.length_b   1.000
_cell.length_c   1.000
_cell.angle_alpha   90.00
_cell.angle_beta   90.00
_cell.angle_gamma   90.00
#
_symmetry.space_group_name_H-M   'P 1'
#
loop_
_entity.id
_entity.type
_entity.pdbx_description
1 polymer ?
#
loop_
_entity_poly.entity_id
_entity_poly.type
_entity_poly.pdbx_seq_one_letter_code
_entity_poly.pdbx_strand_id
1 'polypeptide(L)'
;MNTSTYIPQNFIDDVKTYLPDNLSIESFIDYCQKPLRRSVRVNTLKMTVTEFKQYCSANNWKIEAVPWCDTGFWLERSAEEEEALPLGSTDVHLSGGIYVQEASSMLPPMALESSLKEDDIVLDMAAAPGSKTSQIAAMMNNQGILVANELSSSRLKVLVANMKRMGVHNCALSHFDGAVFGDYMFECFDNIQLDAPCSGEGTVRKDADALKNWSIESNTDIATVQKQLIKSAFYALKPGGSLIYSTCTLTPIENQAVCQYLLDEFADCVEIESLNSLFENADKACTSEGYLHVWPQIFDSEGFFIAKFKKLNSVDNPNLKTKKGAFPFSSADKKLTQTFMSAIKKQFGIKSLPGELTIRDKELWLFPERFSEIENKIKYSRIGIKLGTTHKNGVRLEHEFATALGKLAESNTYALTQSQA
;
A
#
# COMPACT_ATOMS: atom_id res chain seq x y z
N MET A 1 5.22 -17.16 -28.36
CA MET A 1 5.91 -17.37 -27.07
C MET A 1 7.06 -16.39 -27.04
N ASN A 2 7.00 -15.37 -26.18
CA ASN A 2 8.13 -14.45 -26.02
C ASN A 2 9.18 -15.19 -25.16
N THR A 3 10.11 -15.89 -25.80
CA THR A 3 11.25 -16.57 -25.15
C THR A 3 12.32 -15.58 -24.68
N SER A 4 11.97 -14.32 -24.42
CA SER A 4 12.92 -13.21 -24.22
C SER A 4 13.28 -12.93 -22.76
N THR A 5 12.66 -13.61 -21.79
CA THR A 5 12.96 -13.41 -20.38
C THR A 5 14.27 -14.10 -20.02
N TYR A 6 15.29 -13.31 -19.71
CA TYR A 6 16.62 -13.81 -19.37
C TYR A 6 16.67 -14.27 -17.92
N ILE A 7 17.01 -15.54 -17.70
CA ILE A 7 17.19 -16.14 -16.37
C ILE A 7 18.64 -16.67 -16.29
N PRO A 8 19.53 -16.04 -15.52
CA PRO A 8 20.93 -16.45 -15.41
C PRO A 8 21.09 -17.87 -14.83
N GLN A 9 22.07 -18.64 -15.32
CA GLN A 9 22.33 -20.00 -14.81
C GLN A 9 22.72 -20.01 -13.34
N ASN A 10 23.50 -19.02 -12.89
CA ASN A 10 23.88 -18.87 -11.49
C ASN A 10 22.66 -18.58 -10.58
N PHE A 11 21.65 -17.86 -11.08
CA PHE A 11 20.38 -17.69 -10.34
C PHE A 11 19.60 -19.01 -10.26
N ILE A 12 19.52 -19.76 -11.36
CA ILE A 12 18.87 -21.08 -11.37
C ILE A 12 19.55 -22.04 -10.38
N ASP A 13 20.89 -22.05 -10.37
CA ASP A 13 21.66 -22.91 -9.47
C ASP A 13 21.49 -22.51 -8.01
N ASP A 14 21.36 -21.22 -7.71
CA ASP A 14 21.03 -20.71 -6.37
C ASP A 14 19.61 -21.13 -5.95
N VAL A 15 18.59 -20.89 -6.79
CA VAL A 15 17.19 -21.27 -6.53
C VAL A 15 17.06 -22.77 -6.22
N LYS A 16 17.78 -23.64 -6.92
CA LYS A 16 17.77 -25.09 -6.65
C LYS A 16 18.19 -25.46 -5.22
N THR A 17 18.93 -24.59 -4.53
CA THR A 17 19.38 -24.86 -3.15
C THR A 17 18.28 -24.65 -2.10
N TYR A 18 17.22 -23.90 -2.44
CA TYR A 18 16.13 -23.56 -1.51
C TYR A 18 14.72 -23.70 -2.10
N LEU A 19 14.59 -24.17 -3.33
CA LEU A 19 13.29 -24.54 -3.91
C LEU A 19 12.70 -25.72 -3.12
N PRO A 20 11.44 -25.63 -2.65
CA PRO A 20 10.79 -26.74 -1.96
C PRO A 20 10.75 -28.03 -2.80
N ASP A 21 10.98 -29.19 -2.17
CA ASP A 21 11.05 -30.51 -2.83
C ASP A 21 9.78 -30.89 -3.63
N ASN A 22 8.63 -30.32 -3.27
CA ASN A 22 7.36 -30.54 -3.96
C ASN A 22 7.20 -29.70 -5.24
N LEU A 23 8.15 -28.80 -5.54
CA LEU A 23 8.18 -27.96 -6.72
C LEU A 23 9.35 -28.37 -7.63
N SER A 24 9.17 -28.25 -8.94
CA SER A 24 10.25 -28.51 -9.90
C SER A 24 10.85 -27.22 -10.44
N ILE A 25 12.16 -27.22 -10.66
CA ILE A 25 12.88 -26.08 -11.24
C ILE A 25 12.44 -25.81 -12.68
N GLU A 26 12.08 -26.86 -13.42
CA GLU A 26 11.54 -26.75 -14.78
C GLU A 26 10.21 -26.00 -14.77
N SER A 27 9.30 -26.33 -13.85
CA SER A 27 8.02 -25.64 -13.72
C SER A 27 8.21 -24.18 -13.30
N PHE A 28 9.13 -23.91 -12.37
CA PHE A 28 9.49 -22.54 -12.00
C PHE A 28 9.92 -21.71 -13.21
N ILE A 29 10.88 -22.22 -14.00
CA ILE A 29 11.39 -21.54 -15.20
C ILE A 29 10.25 -21.31 -16.22
N ASP A 30 9.43 -22.34 -16.46
CA ASP A 30 8.29 -22.24 -17.38
C ASP A 30 7.33 -21.11 -16.97
N TYR A 31 7.02 -20.98 -15.68
CA TYR A 31 6.15 -19.90 -15.19
C TYR A 31 6.83 -18.54 -15.20
N CYS A 32 8.13 -18.44 -14.93
CA CYS A 32 8.89 -17.21 -15.08
C CYS A 32 8.89 -16.66 -16.52
N GLN A 33 8.81 -17.55 -17.51
CA GLN A 33 8.77 -17.19 -18.93
C GLN A 33 7.35 -16.99 -19.47
N LYS A 34 6.31 -17.29 -18.69
CA LYS A 34 4.92 -16.99 -19.05
C LYS A 34 4.59 -15.53 -18.79
N PRO A 35 3.88 -14.86 -19.72
CA PRO A 35 3.34 -13.53 -19.47
C PRO A 35 2.55 -13.49 -18.17
N LEU A 36 2.73 -12.42 -17.40
CA LEU A 36 1.98 -12.21 -16.17
C LEU A 36 0.51 -11.93 -16.49
N ARG A 37 -0.40 -12.60 -15.75
CA ARG A 37 -1.83 -12.31 -15.83
C ARG A 37 -2.09 -10.92 -15.28
N ARG A 38 -2.79 -10.07 -16.05
CA ARG A 38 -3.14 -8.74 -15.57
C ARG A 38 -4.15 -8.83 -14.43
N SER A 39 -3.93 -8.06 -13.38
CA SER A 39 -4.83 -7.98 -12.23
C SER A 39 -5.14 -6.54 -11.84
N VAL A 40 -6.32 -6.38 -11.25
CA VAL A 40 -6.85 -5.11 -10.74
C VAL A 40 -7.45 -5.32 -9.36
N ARG A 41 -7.46 -4.27 -8.55
CA ARG A 41 -8.12 -4.23 -7.25
C ARG A 41 -9.17 -3.13 -7.23
N VAL A 42 -10.38 -3.47 -6.81
CA VAL A 42 -11.49 -2.54 -6.62
C VAL A 42 -11.20 -1.63 -5.43
N ASN A 43 -11.45 -0.34 -5.60
CA ASN A 43 -11.40 0.65 -4.54
C ASN A 43 -12.78 0.79 -3.87
N THR A 44 -12.96 0.10 -2.75
CA THR A 44 -14.21 0.12 -1.98
C THR A 44 -14.56 1.48 -1.39
N LEU A 45 -13.64 2.45 -1.40
CA LEU A 45 -13.94 3.84 -1.05
C LEU A 45 -14.78 4.56 -2.11
N LYS A 46 -14.78 4.07 -3.35
CA LYS A 46 -15.40 4.70 -4.53
C LYS A 46 -16.52 3.88 -5.15
N MET A 47 -16.40 2.56 -5.15
CA MET A 47 -17.37 1.66 -5.74
C MET A 47 -17.36 0.30 -5.05
N THR A 48 -18.48 -0.39 -5.08
CA THR A 48 -18.62 -1.76 -4.59
C THR A 48 -18.08 -2.78 -5.59
N VAL A 49 -17.74 -3.98 -5.10
CA VAL A 49 -17.37 -5.11 -5.96
C VAL A 49 -18.50 -5.49 -6.92
N THR A 50 -19.76 -5.36 -6.48
CA THR A 50 -20.95 -5.62 -7.32
C THR A 50 -21.03 -4.64 -8.49
N GLU A 51 -20.85 -3.34 -8.24
CA GLU A 51 -20.81 -2.33 -9.31
C GLU A 51 -19.67 -2.57 -10.29
N PHE A 52 -18.50 -3.02 -9.80
CA PHE A 52 -17.37 -3.36 -10.67
C PHE A 52 -17.68 -4.55 -11.57
N LYS A 53 -18.28 -5.61 -11.03
CA LYS A 53 -18.71 -6.78 -11.82
C LYS A 53 -19.73 -6.41 -12.89
N GLN A 54 -20.65 -5.49 -12.58
CA GLN A 54 -21.61 -4.95 -13.54
C GLN A 54 -20.92 -4.12 -14.64
N TYR A 55 -19.99 -3.24 -14.26
CA TYR A 55 -19.18 -2.46 -15.19
C TYR A 55 -18.39 -3.37 -16.15
N CYS A 56 -17.73 -4.41 -15.63
CA CYS A 56 -17.02 -5.39 -16.47
C CYS A 56 -17.98 -6.11 -17.43
N SER A 57 -19.15 -6.52 -16.95
CA SER A 57 -20.15 -7.19 -17.79
C SER A 57 -20.65 -6.28 -18.92
N ALA A 58 -20.89 -5.00 -18.64
CA ALA A 58 -21.32 -4.02 -19.64
C ALA A 58 -20.25 -3.74 -20.71
N ASN A 59 -18.97 -3.85 -20.35
CA ASN A 59 -17.84 -3.66 -21.27
C ASN A 59 -17.29 -4.98 -21.84
N ASN A 60 -17.95 -6.12 -21.60
CA ASN A 60 -17.51 -7.46 -22.01
C ASN A 60 -16.11 -7.87 -21.49
N TRP A 61 -15.71 -7.37 -20.33
CA TRP A 61 -14.47 -7.76 -19.67
C TRP A 61 -14.65 -9.07 -18.93
N LYS A 62 -13.67 -9.98 -19.07
CA LYS A 62 -13.65 -11.22 -18.29
C LYS A 62 -12.86 -10.99 -17.02
N ILE A 63 -13.40 -11.44 -15.90
CA ILE A 63 -12.78 -11.34 -14.59
C ILE A 63 -12.79 -12.69 -13.88
N GLU A 64 -11.73 -12.97 -13.16
CA GLU A 64 -11.59 -14.12 -12.25
C GLU A 64 -11.16 -13.60 -10.88
N ALA A 65 -11.79 -14.07 -9.81
CA ALA A 65 -11.48 -13.61 -8.46
C ALA A 65 -10.08 -14.07 -8.02
N VAL A 66 -9.34 -13.17 -7.38
CA VAL A 66 -8.06 -13.51 -6.74
C VAL A 66 -8.36 -14.18 -5.38
N PRO A 67 -7.88 -15.41 -5.10
CA PRO A 67 -8.32 -16.20 -3.94
C PRO A 67 -8.08 -15.56 -2.56
N TRP A 68 -7.10 -14.66 -2.47
CA TRP A 68 -6.69 -14.03 -1.22
C TRP A 68 -7.15 -12.58 -1.09
N CYS A 69 -7.94 -12.06 -2.02
CA CYS A 69 -8.38 -10.67 -1.99
C CYS A 69 -9.77 -10.55 -2.61
N ASP A 70 -10.79 -10.40 -1.77
CA ASP A 70 -12.20 -10.29 -2.21
C ASP A 70 -12.48 -9.08 -3.12
N THR A 71 -11.56 -8.11 -3.12
CA THR A 71 -11.60 -6.93 -4.00
C THR A 71 -10.67 -7.05 -5.21
N GLY A 72 -9.93 -8.15 -5.33
CA GLY A 72 -8.95 -8.41 -6.38
C GLY A 72 -9.48 -9.31 -7.49
N PHE A 73 -9.16 -8.97 -8.74
CA PHE A 73 -9.55 -9.74 -9.92
C PHE A 73 -8.41 -9.83 -10.92
N TRP A 74 -8.17 -11.02 -11.48
CA TRP A 74 -7.53 -11.12 -12.79
C TRP A 74 -8.48 -10.60 -13.85
N LEU A 75 -7.96 -9.85 -14.82
CA LEU A 75 -8.73 -9.12 -15.81
C LEU A 75 -8.21 -9.43 -17.22
N GLU A 76 -9.11 -9.88 -18.08
CA GLU A 76 -8.86 -10.05 -19.51
C GLU A 76 -9.78 -9.12 -20.33
N ARG A 77 -9.16 -8.43 -21.29
CA ARG A 77 -9.80 -7.53 -22.26
C ARG A 77 -9.42 -8.01 -23.66
N SER A 78 -10.23 -7.68 -24.67
CA SER A 78 -9.87 -8.03 -26.05
C SER A 78 -8.66 -7.20 -26.52
N ALA A 79 -7.90 -7.71 -27.49
CA ALA A 79 -6.72 -7.01 -28.01
C ALA A 79 -7.11 -5.67 -28.67
N GLU A 80 -8.23 -5.65 -29.39
CA GLU A 80 -8.78 -4.47 -30.05
C GLU A 80 -9.15 -3.39 -29.03
N GLU A 81 -9.73 -3.80 -27.90
CA GLU A 81 -10.11 -2.86 -26.84
C GLU A 81 -8.90 -2.30 -26.10
N GLU A 82 -7.90 -3.14 -25.85
CA GLU A 82 -6.65 -2.71 -25.20
C GLU A 82 -5.87 -1.72 -26.07
N GLU A 83 -5.86 -1.93 -27.39
CA GLU A 83 -5.26 -1.03 -28.37
C GLU A 83 -6.04 0.29 -28.48
N ALA A 84 -7.37 0.22 -28.50
CA ALA A 84 -8.23 1.40 -28.61
C ALA A 84 -8.21 2.27 -27.35
N LEU A 85 -8.26 1.66 -26.17
CA LEU A 85 -8.27 2.36 -24.89
C LEU A 85 -7.50 1.56 -23.82
N PRO A 86 -6.22 1.92 -23.55
CA PRO A 86 -5.44 1.28 -22.50
C PRO A 86 -6.15 1.37 -21.14
N LEU A 87 -5.98 0.35 -20.30
CA LEU A 87 -6.70 0.27 -19.02
C LEU A 87 -6.50 1.51 -18.13
N GLY A 88 -5.29 2.07 -18.14
CA GLY A 88 -4.96 3.31 -17.40
C GLY A 88 -5.69 4.57 -17.89
N SER A 89 -6.31 4.51 -19.06
CA SER A 89 -7.06 5.61 -19.68
C SER A 89 -8.58 5.44 -19.56
N THR A 90 -9.04 4.36 -18.91
CA THR A 90 -10.47 4.11 -18.69
C THR A 90 -11.04 5.03 -17.60
N ASP A 91 -12.33 5.35 -17.69
CA ASP A 91 -13.06 6.14 -16.70
C ASP A 91 -13.01 5.52 -15.30
N VAL A 92 -13.13 4.19 -15.19
CA VAL A 92 -13.03 3.47 -13.91
C VAL A 92 -11.63 3.59 -13.29
N HIS A 93 -10.57 3.68 -14.09
CA HIS A 93 -9.22 3.93 -13.59
C HIS A 93 -9.03 5.41 -13.21
N LEU A 94 -9.42 6.34 -14.07
CA LEU A 94 -9.21 7.78 -13.88
C LEU A 94 -10.01 8.33 -12.69
N SER A 95 -11.20 7.80 -12.43
CA SER A 95 -12.02 8.13 -11.25
C SER A 95 -11.51 7.51 -9.93
N GLY A 96 -10.54 6.59 -10.03
CA GLY A 96 -9.98 5.85 -8.91
C GLY A 96 -10.86 4.70 -8.42
N GLY A 97 -11.79 4.20 -9.24
CA GLY A 97 -12.61 3.03 -8.93
C GLY A 97 -11.81 1.73 -8.86
N ILE A 98 -10.67 1.67 -9.56
CA ILE A 98 -9.72 0.54 -9.50
C ILE A 98 -8.26 0.99 -9.37
N TYR A 99 -7.44 0.10 -8.82
CA TYR A 99 -5.99 0.14 -8.89
C TYR A 99 -5.49 -1.02 -9.75
N VAL A 100 -4.59 -0.77 -10.70
CA VAL A 100 -3.91 -1.84 -11.45
C VAL A 100 -2.73 -2.31 -10.59
N GLN A 101 -2.85 -3.50 -10.01
CA GLN A 101 -1.98 -4.03 -8.97
C GLN A 101 -1.78 -5.51 -9.20
N GLU A 102 -0.52 -5.94 -9.11
CA GLU A 102 -0.09 -7.34 -9.10
C GLU A 102 -0.83 -8.15 -8.03
N ALA A 103 -1.29 -9.35 -8.38
CA ALA A 103 -2.09 -10.18 -7.48
C ALA A 103 -1.33 -10.46 -6.17
N SER A 104 -0.04 -10.80 -6.26
CA SER A 104 0.79 -11.08 -5.07
C SER A 104 0.98 -9.83 -4.19
N SER A 105 1.02 -8.64 -4.79
CA SER A 105 1.12 -7.38 -4.04
C SER A 105 -0.15 -7.04 -3.25
N MET A 106 -1.25 -7.77 -3.42
CA MET A 106 -2.46 -7.61 -2.62
C MET A 106 -2.38 -8.34 -1.28
N LEU A 107 -1.49 -9.33 -1.13
CA LEU A 107 -1.40 -10.16 0.06
C LEU A 107 -0.93 -9.42 1.33
N PRO A 108 0.08 -8.50 1.30
CA PRO A 108 0.56 -7.89 2.55
C PRO A 108 -0.51 -7.10 3.31
N PRO A 109 -1.34 -6.25 2.66
CA PRO A 109 -2.47 -5.65 3.36
C PRO A 109 -3.48 -6.68 3.88
N MET A 110 -3.74 -7.77 3.13
CA MET A 110 -4.67 -8.82 3.58
C MET A 110 -4.15 -9.56 4.82
N ALA A 111 -2.84 -9.73 4.97
CA ALA A 111 -2.24 -10.28 6.18
C ALA A 111 -2.44 -9.38 7.43
N LEU A 112 -2.67 -8.07 7.24
CA LEU A 112 -3.06 -7.15 8.31
C LEU A 112 -4.56 -7.17 8.64
N GLU A 113 -5.42 -7.72 7.77
CA GLU A 113 -6.87 -7.54 7.88
C GLU A 113 -7.43 -7.92 9.25
N SER A 114 -6.99 -9.04 9.81
CA SER A 114 -7.47 -9.53 11.10
C SER A 114 -7.02 -8.69 12.31
N SER A 115 -5.94 -7.91 12.19
CA SER A 115 -5.41 -7.05 13.26
C SER A 115 -5.72 -5.57 13.05
N LEU A 116 -6.17 -5.19 11.86
CA LEU A 116 -6.42 -3.80 11.47
C LEU A 116 -7.80 -3.34 11.94
N LYS A 117 -7.84 -2.17 12.61
CA LYS A 117 -9.07 -1.45 12.95
C LYS A 117 -9.16 -0.15 12.18
N GLU A 118 -10.39 0.33 11.98
CA GLU A 118 -10.64 1.57 11.26
C GLU A 118 -9.96 2.78 11.93
N ASP A 119 -9.87 2.82 13.26
CA ASP A 119 -9.32 3.95 14.03
C ASP A 119 -7.83 3.82 14.41
N ASP A 120 -7.12 2.84 13.85
CA ASP A 120 -5.71 2.59 14.10
C ASP A 120 -4.80 3.68 13.53
N ILE A 121 -3.58 3.76 14.07
CA ILE A 121 -2.45 4.49 13.49
C ILE A 121 -1.55 3.48 12.79
N VAL A 122 -1.46 3.56 11.46
CA VAL A 122 -0.79 2.57 10.61
C VAL A 122 0.39 3.19 9.86
N LEU A 123 1.48 2.46 9.71
CA LEU A 123 2.62 2.86 8.86
C LEU A 123 2.71 1.96 7.62
N ASP A 124 2.72 2.56 6.44
CA ASP A 124 3.26 1.98 5.22
C ASP A 124 4.66 2.57 4.98
N MET A 125 5.69 1.79 5.31
CA MET A 125 7.06 2.28 5.50
C MET A 125 7.81 2.56 4.18
N ALA A 126 7.37 1.92 3.09
CA ALA A 126 7.93 2.04 1.74
C ALA A 126 6.78 2.05 0.71
N ALA A 127 6.04 3.17 0.70
CA ALA A 127 4.68 3.23 0.20
C ALA A 127 4.54 3.39 -1.31
N ALA A 128 5.51 3.97 -2.03
CA ALA A 128 5.28 4.25 -3.45
C ALA A 128 5.30 2.95 -4.30
N PRO A 129 4.46 2.85 -5.35
CA PRO A 129 3.62 3.90 -5.91
C PRO A 129 2.26 4.11 -5.21
N GLY A 130 1.94 3.35 -4.16
CA GLY A 130 0.72 3.53 -3.36
C GLY A 130 -0.34 2.43 -3.50
N SER A 131 -0.02 1.30 -4.13
CA SER A 131 -0.97 0.19 -4.31
C SER A 131 -1.42 -0.38 -2.97
N LYS A 132 -0.46 -0.72 -2.10
CA LYS A 132 -0.70 -1.24 -0.75
C LYS A 132 -1.25 -0.16 0.19
N THR A 133 -0.72 1.06 0.14
CA THR A 133 -1.24 2.20 0.89
C THR A 133 -2.73 2.44 0.64
N SER A 134 -3.15 2.46 -0.64
CA SER A 134 -4.56 2.65 -0.98
C SER A 134 -5.44 1.44 -0.64
N GLN A 135 -4.86 0.25 -0.48
CA GLN A 135 -5.57 -0.93 -0.03
C GLN A 135 -5.83 -0.83 1.48
N ILE A 136 -4.80 -0.52 2.26
CA ILE A 136 -4.91 -0.27 3.70
C ILE A 136 -5.92 0.85 3.97
N ALA A 137 -5.84 1.98 3.26
CA ALA A 137 -6.78 3.08 3.43
C ALA A 137 -8.25 2.68 3.15
N ALA A 138 -8.46 1.78 2.19
CA ALA A 138 -9.79 1.25 1.89
C ALA A 138 -10.29 0.29 2.98
N MET A 139 -9.40 -0.56 3.53
CA MET A 139 -9.71 -1.45 4.66
C MET A 139 -10.00 -0.69 5.95
N MET A 140 -9.34 0.45 6.16
CA MET A 140 -9.63 1.38 7.27
C MET A 140 -10.87 2.26 7.02
N ASN A 141 -11.58 2.08 5.89
CA ASN A 141 -12.70 2.91 5.48
C ASN A 141 -12.40 4.42 5.56
N ASN A 142 -11.16 4.80 5.22
CA ASN A 142 -10.68 6.18 5.28
C ASN A 142 -10.79 6.82 6.69
N GLN A 143 -10.76 6.01 7.76
CA GLN A 143 -10.72 6.42 9.16
C GLN A 143 -9.31 6.26 9.75
N GLY A 144 -9.10 6.69 11.00
CA GLY A 144 -7.81 6.57 11.66
C GLY A 144 -6.71 7.39 10.97
N ILE A 145 -5.46 6.97 11.13
CA ILE A 145 -4.30 7.69 10.56
C ILE A 145 -3.39 6.70 9.82
N LEU A 146 -3.21 6.91 8.53
CA LEU A 146 -2.25 6.16 7.73
C LEU A 146 -1.02 7.03 7.43
N VAL A 147 0.14 6.67 7.95
CA VAL A 147 1.41 7.30 7.56
C VAL A 147 2.01 6.51 6.41
N ALA A 148 2.25 7.17 5.28
CA ALA A 148 2.88 6.55 4.11
C ALA A 148 4.21 7.23 3.82
N ASN A 149 5.31 6.48 3.91
CA ASN A 149 6.66 6.98 3.73
C ASN A 149 7.23 6.56 2.37
N GLU A 150 7.95 7.46 1.71
CA GLU A 150 8.71 7.12 0.51
C GLU A 150 10.06 7.83 0.53
N LEU A 151 11.14 7.05 0.40
CA LEU A 151 12.51 7.56 0.37
C LEU A 151 12.83 8.32 -0.93
N SER A 152 12.24 7.95 -2.07
CA SER A 152 12.51 8.62 -3.35
C SER A 152 11.59 9.81 -3.59
N SER A 153 12.16 11.00 -3.76
CA SER A 153 11.39 12.23 -4.01
C SER A 153 10.61 12.20 -5.33
N SER A 154 11.10 11.47 -6.33
CA SER A 154 10.39 11.29 -7.61
C SER A 154 9.19 10.35 -7.45
N ARG A 155 9.36 9.24 -6.71
CA ARG A 155 8.28 8.28 -6.43
C ARG A 155 7.24 8.84 -5.46
N LEU A 156 7.63 9.73 -4.54
CA LEU A 156 6.70 10.43 -3.65
C LEU A 156 5.65 11.23 -4.44
N LYS A 157 6.03 11.83 -5.58
CA LYS A 157 5.07 12.54 -6.45
C LYS A 157 4.03 11.58 -7.04
N VAL A 158 4.45 10.37 -7.42
CA VAL A 158 3.56 9.32 -7.92
C VAL A 158 2.62 8.84 -6.80
N LEU A 159 3.15 8.62 -5.60
CA LEU A 159 2.36 8.28 -4.41
C LEU A 159 1.28 9.35 -4.13
N VAL A 160 1.64 10.64 -4.13
CA VAL A 160 0.68 11.75 -3.99
C VAL A 160 -0.41 11.68 -5.06
N ALA A 161 -0.05 11.48 -6.32
CA ALA A 161 -1.02 11.42 -7.41
C ALA A 161 -1.98 10.24 -7.25
N ASN A 162 -1.48 9.07 -6.84
CA ASN A 162 -2.32 7.90 -6.58
C ASN A 162 -3.24 8.12 -5.37
N MET A 163 -2.75 8.63 -4.23
CA MET A 163 -3.61 8.88 -3.06
C MET A 163 -4.77 9.83 -3.41
N LYS A 164 -4.49 10.87 -4.20
CA LYS A 164 -5.53 11.80 -4.70
C LYS A 164 -6.57 11.13 -5.59
N ARG A 165 -6.12 10.34 -6.57
CA ARG A 165 -6.99 9.61 -7.50
C ARG A 165 -7.88 8.61 -6.75
N MET A 166 -7.27 7.86 -5.83
CA MET A 166 -7.96 6.86 -5.00
C MET A 166 -8.88 7.48 -3.94
N GLY A 167 -8.86 8.81 -3.74
CA GLY A 167 -9.71 9.51 -2.78
C GLY A 167 -9.35 9.22 -1.33
N VAL A 168 -8.08 8.92 -1.06
CA VAL A 168 -7.58 8.66 0.29
C VAL A 168 -7.44 9.99 1.02
N HIS A 169 -8.05 10.11 2.21
CA HIS A 169 -8.02 11.33 3.01
C HIS A 169 -7.54 11.14 4.45
N ASN A 170 -7.40 9.92 4.93
CA ASN A 170 -6.81 9.60 6.23
C ASN A 170 -5.26 9.50 6.22
N CYS A 171 -4.62 9.87 5.12
CA CYS A 171 -3.20 9.60 4.90
C CYS A 171 -2.31 10.84 5.10
N ALA A 172 -1.18 10.65 5.80
CA ALA A 172 -0.10 11.61 5.93
C ALA A 172 1.16 11.06 5.24
N LEU A 173 1.70 11.82 4.29
CA LEU A 173 2.87 11.43 3.54
C LEU A 173 4.14 11.96 4.20
N SER A 174 5.17 11.13 4.23
CA SER A 174 6.50 11.47 4.74
C SER A 174 7.60 11.08 3.75
N HIS A 175 8.79 11.64 3.97
CA HIS A 175 9.93 11.48 3.06
C HIS A 175 11.21 11.31 3.88
N PHE A 176 11.45 10.08 4.31
CA PHE A 176 12.61 9.71 5.10
C PHE A 176 13.16 8.36 4.69
N ASP A 177 14.41 8.13 5.10
CA ASP A 177 14.89 6.78 5.30
C ASP A 177 14.03 6.10 6.36
N GLY A 178 13.48 4.93 6.06
CA GLY A 178 12.64 4.18 7.00
C GLY A 178 13.35 3.88 8.33
N ALA A 179 14.68 3.79 8.33
CA ALA A 179 15.46 3.53 9.54
C ALA A 179 15.25 4.57 10.67
N VAL A 180 14.61 5.72 10.40
CA VAL A 180 14.35 6.75 11.41
C VAL A 180 13.07 6.54 12.23
N PHE A 181 12.12 5.72 11.76
CA PHE A 181 10.81 5.61 12.42
C PHE A 181 10.91 5.10 13.85
N GLY A 182 11.76 4.11 14.13
CA GLY A 182 11.97 3.59 15.47
C GLY A 182 12.45 4.63 16.48
N ASP A 183 13.23 5.62 16.02
CA ASP A 183 13.78 6.68 16.87
C ASP A 183 12.78 7.80 17.14
N TYR A 184 12.04 8.24 16.12
CA TYR A 184 11.15 9.42 16.18
C TYR A 184 9.68 9.07 16.47
N MET A 185 9.27 7.86 16.10
CA MET A 185 7.89 7.35 16.20
C MET A 185 7.87 6.04 16.99
N PHE A 186 8.72 5.93 18.02
CA PHE A 186 8.74 4.82 18.95
C PHE A 186 7.34 4.50 19.48
N GLU A 187 6.94 3.23 19.37
CA GLU A 187 5.65 2.69 19.82
C GLU A 187 4.46 3.58 19.46
N CYS A 188 4.45 4.05 18.22
CA CYS A 188 3.43 4.96 17.71
C CYS A 188 2.35 4.26 16.89
N PHE A 189 2.67 3.12 16.29
CA PHE A 189 1.79 2.46 15.30
C PHE A 189 1.15 1.20 15.88
N ASP A 190 -0.14 1.02 15.61
CA ASP A 190 -0.90 -0.19 15.95
C ASP A 190 -0.59 -1.32 14.94
N ASN A 191 -0.39 -0.94 13.67
CA ASN A 191 0.00 -1.86 12.60
C ASN A 191 1.08 -1.22 11.72
N ILE A 192 2.04 -2.01 11.24
CA ILE A 192 3.07 -1.57 10.30
C ILE A 192 3.17 -2.55 9.14
N GLN A 193 3.25 -2.02 7.93
CA GLN A 193 3.65 -2.74 6.73
C GLN A 193 5.02 -2.26 6.27
N LEU A 194 5.97 -3.19 6.22
CA LEU A 194 7.28 -3.03 5.63
C LEU A 194 7.36 -3.89 4.36
N ASP A 195 6.95 -3.32 3.23
CA ASP A 195 7.23 -3.88 1.91
C ASP A 195 8.65 -3.45 1.49
N ALA A 196 9.63 -4.26 1.85
CA ALA A 196 11.01 -3.82 1.85
C ALA A 196 11.57 -3.71 0.42
N PRO A 197 12.45 -2.72 0.13
CA PRO A 197 13.22 -2.73 -1.10
C PRO A 197 14.03 -4.03 -1.16
N CYS A 198 13.94 -4.74 -2.28
CA CYS A 198 14.54 -6.06 -2.45
C CYS A 198 15.17 -6.21 -3.84
N SER A 199 15.87 -7.32 -4.07
CA SER A 199 16.46 -7.66 -5.37
C SER A 199 15.44 -7.85 -6.50
N GLY A 200 14.15 -8.07 -6.18
CA GLY A 200 13.05 -8.12 -7.14
C GLY A 200 13.01 -9.38 -8.01
N GLU A 201 13.58 -10.51 -7.55
CA GLU A 201 13.65 -11.78 -8.30
C GLU A 201 12.27 -12.27 -8.77
N GLY A 202 11.23 -12.04 -7.97
CA GLY A 202 9.85 -12.43 -8.26
C GLY A 202 9.17 -11.61 -9.35
N THR A 203 9.81 -10.54 -9.85
CA THR A 203 9.25 -9.63 -10.86
C THR A 203 9.62 -10.00 -12.30
N VAL A 204 10.36 -11.08 -12.50
CA VAL A 204 10.86 -11.57 -13.81
C VAL A 204 9.77 -11.78 -14.88
N ARG A 205 8.53 -12.08 -14.47
CA ARG A 205 7.37 -12.21 -15.37
C ARG A 205 6.86 -10.86 -15.92
N LYS A 206 7.20 -9.77 -15.24
CA LYS A 206 6.81 -8.40 -15.57
C LYS A 206 7.92 -7.64 -16.28
N ASP A 207 9.16 -7.81 -15.81
CA ASP A 207 10.35 -7.19 -16.37
C ASP A 207 11.35 -8.26 -16.78
N ALA A 208 11.55 -8.41 -18.09
CA ALA A 208 12.46 -9.41 -18.67
C ALA A 208 13.93 -9.16 -18.32
N ASP A 209 14.28 -7.93 -17.90
CA ASP A 209 15.62 -7.54 -17.48
C ASP A 209 15.81 -7.58 -15.94
N ALA A 210 14.80 -7.98 -15.16
CA ALA A 210 14.84 -7.95 -13.69
C ALA A 210 16.07 -8.66 -13.09
N LEU A 211 16.51 -9.76 -13.71
CA LEU A 211 17.63 -10.60 -13.24
C LEU A 211 18.98 -10.26 -13.89
N LYS A 212 19.04 -9.23 -14.74
CA LYS A 212 20.24 -8.94 -15.55
C LYS A 212 21.50 -8.64 -14.73
N ASN A 213 21.33 -7.99 -13.58
CA ASN A 213 22.42 -7.61 -12.67
C ASN A 213 22.36 -8.39 -11.35
N TRP A 214 21.70 -9.56 -11.35
CA TRP A 214 21.53 -10.37 -10.15
C TRP A 214 22.87 -10.91 -9.63
N SER A 215 23.09 -10.80 -8.31
CA SER A 215 24.24 -11.40 -7.62
C SER A 215 23.95 -11.63 -6.13
N ILE A 216 24.57 -12.66 -5.56
CA ILE A 216 24.48 -12.98 -4.11
C ILE A 216 25.03 -11.83 -3.25
N GLU A 217 26.07 -11.13 -3.74
CA GLU A 217 26.63 -9.95 -3.08
C GLU A 217 25.58 -8.84 -2.96
N SER A 218 24.88 -8.54 -4.06
CA SER A 218 23.79 -7.56 -4.06
C SER A 218 22.66 -7.97 -3.11
N ASN A 219 22.27 -9.25 -3.09
CA ASN A 219 21.25 -9.75 -2.16
C ASN A 219 21.67 -9.55 -0.69
N THR A 220 22.95 -9.75 -0.37
CA THR A 220 23.50 -9.57 0.98
C THR A 220 23.52 -8.10 1.41
N ASP A 221 23.91 -7.20 0.51
CA ASP A 221 23.90 -5.75 0.76
C ASP A 221 22.47 -5.25 1.00
N ILE A 222 21.53 -5.70 0.17
CA ILE A 222 20.10 -5.36 0.30
C ILE A 222 19.54 -5.90 1.62
N ALA A 223 19.83 -7.15 1.98
CA ALA A 223 19.39 -7.73 3.24
C ALA A 223 19.92 -6.94 4.46
N THR A 224 21.10 -6.35 4.37
CA THR A 224 21.64 -5.46 5.42
C THR A 224 20.75 -4.23 5.62
N VAL A 225 20.28 -3.61 4.54
CA VAL A 225 19.32 -2.50 4.60
C VAL A 225 17.98 -2.97 5.16
N GLN A 226 17.47 -4.12 4.71
CA GLN A 226 16.20 -4.68 5.19
C GLN A 226 16.22 -4.95 6.70
N LYS A 227 17.34 -5.43 7.25
CA LYS A 227 17.55 -5.61 8.70
C LYS A 227 17.46 -4.29 9.48
N GLN A 228 18.02 -3.20 8.93
CA GLN A 228 17.90 -1.87 9.54
C GLN A 228 16.44 -1.37 9.52
N LEU A 229 15.73 -1.60 8.41
CA LEU A 229 14.34 -1.19 8.25
C LEU A 229 13.41 -1.98 9.18
N ILE A 230 13.54 -3.31 9.25
CA ILE A 230 12.67 -4.15 10.09
C ILE A 230 12.88 -3.88 11.58
N LYS A 231 14.13 -3.58 11.99
CA LYS A 231 14.44 -3.13 13.35
C LYS A 231 13.79 -1.80 13.69
N SER A 232 13.88 -0.82 12.78
CA SER A 232 13.20 0.47 12.95
C SER A 232 11.68 0.32 13.02
N ALA A 233 11.10 -0.53 12.16
CA ALA A 233 9.68 -0.85 12.19
C ALA A 233 9.27 -1.44 13.55
N PHE A 234 10.02 -2.40 14.07
CA PHE A 234 9.69 -3.04 15.35
C PHE A 234 9.76 -2.09 16.55
N TYR A 235 10.71 -1.16 16.58
CA TYR A 235 10.74 -0.09 17.58
C TYR A 235 9.54 0.87 17.45
N ALA A 236 9.10 1.17 16.23
CA ALA A 236 7.98 2.06 15.99
C ALA A 236 6.61 1.41 16.29
N LEU A 237 6.54 0.08 16.31
CA LEU A 237 5.33 -0.69 16.58
C LEU A 237 4.99 -0.69 18.08
N LYS A 238 3.72 -0.50 18.43
CA LYS A 238 3.23 -0.63 19.81
C LYS A 238 3.26 -2.09 20.28
N PRO A 239 3.43 -2.36 21.59
CA PRO A 239 3.13 -3.67 22.16
C PRO A 239 1.68 -4.07 21.84
N GLY A 240 1.48 -5.32 21.43
CA GLY A 240 0.24 -5.87 20.91
C GLY A 240 -0.02 -5.61 19.43
N GLY A 241 0.76 -4.74 18.77
CA GLY A 241 0.62 -4.41 17.36
C GLY A 241 1.16 -5.49 16.42
N SER A 242 0.80 -5.39 15.13
CA SER A 242 1.27 -6.31 14.09
C SER A 242 2.24 -5.65 13.10
N LEU A 243 3.30 -6.38 12.72
CA LEU A 243 4.24 -6.03 11.68
C LEU A 243 4.14 -7.03 10.53
N ILE A 244 3.84 -6.54 9.33
CA ILE A 244 4.04 -7.30 8.10
C ILE A 244 5.39 -6.93 7.51
N TYR A 245 6.19 -7.95 7.23
CA TYR A 245 7.37 -7.85 6.39
C TYR A 245 7.07 -8.55 5.06
N SER A 246 7.34 -7.89 3.94
CA SER A 246 7.18 -8.50 2.61
C SER A 246 8.25 -8.08 1.62
N THR A 247 8.47 -8.94 0.62
CA THR A 247 9.36 -8.67 -0.51
C THR A 247 8.78 -9.27 -1.80
N CYS A 248 9.21 -8.75 -2.95
CA CYS A 248 9.01 -9.40 -4.25
C CYS A 248 10.25 -10.20 -4.70
N THR A 249 10.97 -10.81 -3.75
CA THR A 249 12.14 -11.66 -4.01
C THR A 249 11.95 -13.07 -3.42
N LEU A 250 12.74 -14.03 -3.89
CA LEU A 250 12.62 -15.45 -3.55
C LEU A 250 13.77 -15.93 -2.66
N THR A 251 14.90 -15.21 -2.66
CA THR A 251 16.09 -15.60 -1.89
C THR A 251 15.85 -15.62 -0.36
N PRO A 252 16.27 -16.68 0.34
CA PRO A 252 16.23 -16.73 1.79
C PRO A 252 17.11 -15.69 2.50
N ILE A 253 18.09 -15.11 1.79
CA ILE A 253 18.99 -14.07 2.31
C ILE A 253 18.21 -12.81 2.71
N GLU A 254 17.26 -12.42 1.86
CA GLU A 254 16.40 -11.26 2.08
C GLU A 254 15.15 -11.66 2.87
N ASN A 255 14.69 -12.91 2.76
CA ASN A 255 13.45 -13.35 3.41
C ASN A 255 13.71 -13.90 4.83
N GLN A 256 13.97 -15.20 4.94
CA GLN A 256 14.12 -15.90 6.21
C GLN A 256 15.23 -15.32 7.07
N ALA A 257 16.37 -14.91 6.50
CA ALA A 257 17.48 -14.37 7.29
C ALA A 257 17.21 -12.97 7.87
N VAL A 258 16.33 -12.17 7.25
CA VAL A 258 15.87 -10.90 7.83
C VAL A 258 14.84 -11.14 8.93
N CYS A 259 13.94 -12.10 8.72
CA CYS A 259 12.99 -12.54 9.74
C CYS A 259 13.71 -13.10 10.98
N GLN A 260 14.71 -13.97 10.77
CA GLN A 260 15.51 -14.53 11.85
C GLN A 260 16.29 -13.45 12.60
N TYR A 261 16.84 -12.46 11.88
CA TYR A 261 17.48 -11.30 12.51
C TYR A 261 16.54 -10.57 13.48
N LEU A 262 15.27 -10.35 13.09
CA LEU A 262 14.28 -9.73 13.97
C LEU A 262 14.02 -10.58 15.23
N LEU A 263 13.85 -11.89 15.06
CA LEU A 263 13.63 -12.85 16.14
C LEU A 263 14.81 -12.88 17.13
N ASP A 264 16.03 -12.85 16.63
CA ASP A 264 17.25 -12.88 17.44
C ASP A 264 17.47 -11.55 18.18
N GLU A 265 17.26 -10.41 17.51
CA GLU A 265 17.46 -9.07 18.08
C GLU A 265 16.44 -8.75 19.18
N PHE A 266 15.20 -9.23 19.03
CA PHE A 266 14.09 -8.96 19.96
C PHE A 266 13.53 -10.24 20.55
N ALA A 267 14.42 -11.16 20.93
CA ALA A 267 14.06 -12.42 21.57
C ALA A 267 13.05 -12.20 22.72
N ASP A 268 12.09 -13.10 22.84
CA ASP A 268 10.97 -13.07 23.81
C ASP A 268 10.00 -11.88 23.67
N CYS A 269 10.21 -10.96 22.72
CA CYS A 269 9.35 -9.80 22.48
C CYS A 269 8.60 -9.87 21.16
N VAL A 270 8.87 -10.87 20.32
CA VAL A 270 8.26 -11.06 19.01
C VAL A 270 7.71 -12.47 18.85
N GLU A 271 6.52 -12.58 18.28
CA GLU A 271 5.85 -13.84 17.94
C GLU A 271 5.54 -13.88 16.45
N ILE A 272 5.77 -15.01 15.79
CA ILE A 272 5.33 -15.24 14.41
C ILE A 272 3.84 -15.58 14.43
N GLU A 273 3.03 -14.86 13.67
CA GLU A 273 1.65 -15.25 13.42
C GLU A 273 1.58 -15.99 12.08
N SER A 274 1.25 -17.28 12.12
CA SER A 274 1.20 -18.12 10.93
C SER A 274 0.13 -17.63 9.94
N LEU A 275 0.51 -17.60 8.66
CA LEU A 275 -0.35 -17.22 7.54
C LEU A 275 -0.93 -18.44 6.80
N ASN A 276 -0.79 -19.64 7.36
CA ASN A 276 -1.25 -20.90 6.74
C ASN A 276 -2.75 -20.95 6.42
N SER A 277 -3.55 -20.13 7.10
CA SER A 277 -5.00 -20.04 6.94
C SER A 277 -5.45 -18.67 6.46
N LEU A 278 -4.55 -17.87 5.88
CA LEU A 278 -4.87 -16.52 5.40
C LEU A 278 -5.94 -16.54 4.30
N PHE A 279 -5.90 -17.55 3.44
CA PHE A 279 -6.87 -17.77 2.37
C PHE A 279 -6.94 -19.26 2.02
N GLU A 280 -7.91 -19.65 1.21
CA GLU A 280 -8.05 -21.03 0.76
C GLU A 280 -6.80 -21.48 -0.03
N ASN A 281 -6.19 -22.59 0.38
CA ASN A 281 -4.93 -23.12 -0.18
C ASN A 281 -3.66 -22.33 0.18
N ALA A 282 -3.69 -21.46 1.20
CA ALA A 282 -2.49 -20.76 1.67
C ALA A 282 -1.38 -21.73 2.15
N ASP A 283 -1.76 -22.94 2.62
CA ASP A 283 -0.85 -24.02 2.99
C ASP A 283 0.11 -24.43 1.86
N LYS A 284 -0.28 -24.26 0.59
CA LYS A 284 0.58 -24.59 -0.56
C LYS A 284 1.82 -23.72 -0.68
N ALA A 285 1.78 -22.51 -0.12
CA ALA A 285 2.87 -21.55 -0.10
C ALA A 285 3.41 -21.31 1.33
N CYS A 286 2.83 -21.95 2.34
CA CYS A 286 3.21 -21.70 3.72
C CYS A 286 4.48 -22.46 4.10
N THR A 287 5.45 -21.76 4.69
CA THR A 287 6.68 -22.38 5.21
C THR A 287 6.44 -22.97 6.59
N SER A 288 7.37 -23.80 7.08
CA SER A 288 7.27 -24.42 8.41
C SER A 288 7.19 -23.41 9.56
N GLU A 289 7.77 -22.23 9.37
CA GLU A 289 7.77 -21.11 10.31
C GLU A 289 6.42 -20.39 10.36
N GLY A 290 5.57 -20.55 9.33
CA GLY A 290 4.29 -19.86 9.20
C GLY A 290 4.31 -18.67 8.23
N TYR A 291 5.40 -18.45 7.49
CA TYR A 291 5.47 -17.42 6.45
C TYR A 291 4.76 -17.88 5.17
N LEU A 292 4.42 -16.95 4.27
CA LEU A 292 4.05 -17.30 2.90
C LEU A 292 5.25 -17.04 1.97
N HIS A 293 5.71 -18.09 1.30
CA HIS A 293 6.68 -18.01 0.22
C HIS A 293 6.01 -18.42 -1.09
N VAL A 294 5.48 -17.42 -1.78
CA VAL A 294 4.70 -17.58 -3.01
C VAL A 294 5.65 -17.70 -4.20
N TRP A 295 5.76 -18.92 -4.71
CA TRP A 295 6.47 -19.20 -5.96
C TRP A 295 5.53 -18.99 -7.16
N PRO A 296 6.02 -18.48 -8.32
CA PRO A 296 5.19 -18.16 -9.48
C PRO A 296 4.25 -19.28 -9.94
N GLN A 297 4.72 -20.52 -9.89
CA GLN A 297 4.00 -21.71 -10.34
C GLN A 297 2.89 -22.19 -9.38
N ILE A 298 2.82 -21.67 -8.15
CA ILE A 298 1.81 -22.10 -7.16
C ILE A 298 0.44 -21.54 -7.53
N PHE A 299 0.37 -20.25 -7.85
CA PHE A 299 -0.90 -19.53 -8.10
C PHE A 299 -0.94 -18.80 -9.45
N ASP A 300 0.00 -19.09 -10.35
CA ASP A 300 0.18 -18.37 -11.61
C ASP A 300 0.27 -16.84 -11.40
N SER A 301 1.10 -16.45 -10.44
CA SER A 301 1.34 -15.06 -10.04
C SER A 301 2.82 -14.69 -10.11
N GLU A 302 3.18 -13.52 -9.60
CA GLU A 302 4.56 -13.14 -9.32
C GLU A 302 5.16 -13.99 -8.19
N GLY A 303 6.48 -13.92 -8.03
CA GLY A 303 7.16 -14.42 -6.83
C GLY A 303 7.07 -13.42 -5.69
N PHE A 304 6.79 -13.88 -4.47
CA PHE A 304 6.55 -13.00 -3.32
C PHE A 304 6.80 -13.68 -1.98
N PHE A 305 7.18 -12.92 -0.96
CA PHE A 305 7.37 -13.41 0.41
C PHE A 305 6.66 -12.51 1.43
N ILE A 306 6.06 -13.12 2.46
CA ILE A 306 5.31 -12.42 3.50
C ILE A 306 5.49 -13.12 4.85
N ALA A 307 5.82 -12.34 5.86
CA ALA A 307 5.85 -12.75 7.25
C ALA A 307 5.01 -11.78 8.10
N LYS A 308 4.24 -12.32 9.05
CA LYS A 308 3.50 -11.55 10.04
C LYS A 308 4.09 -11.79 11.42
N PHE A 309 4.34 -10.70 12.13
CA PHE A 309 4.85 -10.71 13.48
C PHE A 309 3.95 -9.92 14.40
N LYS A 310 3.85 -10.36 15.65
CA LYS A 310 3.21 -9.61 16.73
C LYS A 310 4.27 -9.18 17.73
N LYS A 311 4.24 -7.91 18.12
CA LYS A 311 5.08 -7.41 19.22
C LYS A 311 4.41 -7.72 20.55
N LEU A 312 5.05 -8.49 21.41
CA LEU A 312 4.49 -8.93 22.69
C LEU A 312 4.62 -7.87 23.78
N ASN A 313 5.80 -7.25 23.86
CA ASN A 313 6.16 -6.34 24.94
C ASN A 313 6.91 -5.11 24.40
N SER A 314 6.99 -4.08 25.23
CA SER A 314 7.84 -2.92 24.95
C SER A 314 9.31 -3.30 25.05
N VAL A 315 10.15 -2.65 24.23
CA VAL A 315 11.60 -2.88 24.16
C VAL A 315 12.33 -1.54 24.25
N ASP A 316 13.43 -1.50 24.99
CA ASP A 316 14.20 -0.26 25.16
C ASP A 316 14.84 0.18 23.84
N ASN A 317 14.58 1.43 23.39
CA ASN A 317 15.33 2.06 22.31
C ASN A 317 16.29 3.12 22.86
N PRO A 318 17.62 2.93 22.79
CA PRO A 318 18.58 3.94 23.28
C PRO A 318 18.69 5.18 22.39
N ASN A 319 18.10 5.18 21.18
CA ASN A 319 18.27 6.21 20.16
C ASN A 319 17.05 7.14 20.00
N LEU A 320 16.16 7.21 20.99
CA LEU A 320 14.96 8.03 20.93
C LEU A 320 15.27 9.50 20.58
N LYS A 321 14.50 10.03 19.64
CA LYS A 321 14.64 11.41 19.13
C LYS A 321 13.29 12.11 19.13
N THR A 322 13.35 13.43 19.19
CA THR A 322 12.19 14.30 19.07
C THR A 322 12.38 15.24 17.88
N LYS A 323 11.35 15.40 17.06
CA LYS A 323 11.38 16.35 15.94
C LYS A 323 11.49 17.78 16.46
N LYS A 324 12.39 18.55 15.85
CA LYS A 324 12.59 19.98 16.13
C LYS A 324 11.79 20.84 15.14
N GLY A 325 11.39 22.02 15.60
CA GLY A 325 10.70 23.04 14.81
C GLY A 325 9.18 22.98 14.93
N ALA A 326 8.54 24.13 14.72
CA ALA A 326 7.09 24.29 14.82
C ALA A 326 6.35 23.46 13.76
N PHE A 327 5.10 23.10 14.07
CA PHE A 327 4.17 22.56 13.10
C PHE A 327 3.62 23.70 12.22
N PRO A 328 3.61 23.57 10.88
CA PRO A 328 3.33 24.71 9.99
C PRO A 328 1.84 24.98 9.76
N PHE A 329 0.94 24.27 10.45
CA PHE A 329 -0.50 24.43 10.35
C PHE A 329 -1.09 24.87 11.68
N SER A 330 -2.24 25.51 11.63
CA SER A 330 -3.09 25.79 12.80
C SER A 330 -4.52 25.32 12.53
N SER A 331 -5.31 25.11 13.59
CA SER A 331 -6.73 24.80 13.43
C SER A 331 -7.47 25.97 12.76
N ALA A 332 -8.41 25.67 11.88
CA ALA A 332 -9.27 26.69 11.27
C ALA A 332 -10.17 27.33 12.34
N ASP A 333 -10.28 28.66 12.33
CA ASP A 333 -11.11 29.36 13.30
C ASP A 333 -12.61 29.06 13.13
N LYS A 334 -13.39 29.34 14.17
CA LYS A 334 -14.84 29.03 14.19
C LYS A 334 -15.60 29.71 13.05
N LYS A 335 -15.22 30.93 12.66
CA LYS A 335 -15.91 31.70 11.63
C LYS A 335 -15.64 31.12 10.25
N LEU A 336 -14.40 30.78 9.95
CA LEU A 336 -14.00 30.12 8.70
C LEU A 336 -14.68 28.75 8.58
N THR A 337 -14.62 27.94 9.64
CA THR A 337 -15.26 26.62 9.69
C THR A 337 -16.77 26.71 9.43
N GLN A 338 -17.49 27.60 10.13
CA GLN A 338 -18.94 27.78 9.93
C GLN A 338 -19.26 28.26 8.51
N THR A 339 -18.49 29.22 7.98
CA THR A 339 -18.70 29.77 6.64
C THR A 339 -18.48 28.70 5.57
N PHE A 340 -17.40 27.92 5.70
CA PHE A 340 -17.07 26.85 4.77
C PHE A 340 -18.11 25.73 4.80
N MET A 341 -18.46 25.23 5.99
CA MET A 341 -19.48 24.20 6.16
C MET A 341 -20.84 24.65 5.64
N SER A 342 -21.23 25.90 5.88
CA SER A 342 -22.46 26.46 5.31
C SER A 342 -22.43 26.52 3.78
N ALA A 343 -21.27 26.85 3.19
CA ALA A 343 -21.12 26.94 1.73
C ALA A 343 -21.24 25.55 1.08
N ILE A 344 -20.51 24.54 1.58
CA ILE A 344 -20.58 23.18 1.02
C ILE A 344 -21.92 22.50 1.28
N LYS A 345 -22.57 22.77 2.42
CA LYS A 345 -23.93 22.29 2.69
C LYS A 345 -24.94 22.88 1.71
N LYS A 346 -24.86 24.18 1.45
CA LYS A 346 -25.75 24.85 0.48
C LYS A 346 -25.50 24.35 -0.94
N GLN A 347 -24.23 24.20 -1.32
CA GLN A 347 -23.86 23.87 -2.70
C GLN A 347 -23.98 22.38 -3.00
N PHE A 348 -23.68 21.49 -2.07
CA PHE A 348 -23.58 20.05 -2.33
C PHE A 348 -24.42 19.20 -1.37
N GLY A 349 -25.09 19.79 -0.38
CA GLY A 349 -25.84 19.04 0.63
C GLY A 349 -24.96 18.37 1.70
N ILE A 350 -23.63 18.55 1.67
CA ILE A 350 -22.69 17.92 2.61
C ILE A 350 -22.89 18.48 4.03
N LYS A 351 -23.23 17.61 4.99
CA LYS A 351 -23.60 18.00 6.37
C LYS A 351 -22.42 17.96 7.35
N SER A 352 -21.47 17.07 7.13
CA SER A 352 -20.28 16.86 7.97
C SER A 352 -19.08 16.49 7.09
N LEU A 353 -17.88 16.62 7.65
CA LEU A 353 -16.62 16.19 7.03
C LEU A 353 -15.95 15.16 7.95
N PRO A 354 -15.25 14.16 7.39
CA PRO A 354 -14.57 13.11 8.15
C PRO A 354 -13.18 13.56 8.58
N GLY A 355 -13.09 14.63 9.39
CA GLY A 355 -11.79 15.17 9.80
C GLY A 355 -11.83 16.60 10.32
N GLU A 356 -10.64 17.11 10.59
CA GLU A 356 -10.43 18.43 11.18
C GLU A 356 -9.99 19.45 10.13
N LEU A 357 -10.63 20.63 10.13
CA LEU A 357 -10.23 21.72 9.26
C LEU A 357 -8.99 22.42 9.82
N THR A 358 -7.94 22.45 9.01
CA THR A 358 -6.67 23.10 9.33
C THR A 358 -6.28 24.11 8.26
N ILE A 359 -5.49 25.11 8.64
CA ILE A 359 -5.07 26.19 7.75
C ILE A 359 -3.56 26.33 7.75
N ARG A 360 -3.01 26.61 6.57
CA ARG A 360 -1.64 27.08 6.36
C ARG A 360 -1.66 28.17 5.32
N ASP A 361 -1.22 29.38 5.69
CA ASP A 361 -1.32 30.57 4.87
C ASP A 361 -2.77 30.81 4.37
N LYS A 362 -3.03 30.62 3.07
CA LYS A 362 -4.38 30.69 2.48
C LYS A 362 -4.96 29.32 2.15
N GLU A 363 -4.28 28.23 2.47
CA GLU A 363 -4.73 26.89 2.13
C GLU A 363 -5.59 26.30 3.24
N LEU A 364 -6.78 25.83 2.88
CA LEU A 364 -7.65 25.07 3.77
C LEU A 364 -7.45 23.58 3.51
N TRP A 365 -7.14 22.84 4.57
CA TRP A 365 -6.86 21.41 4.55
C TRP A 365 -7.85 20.65 5.44
N LEU A 366 -8.06 19.38 5.12
CA LEU A 366 -8.77 18.42 5.96
C LEU A 366 -7.74 17.40 6.44
N PHE A 367 -7.50 17.38 7.74
CA PHE A 367 -6.65 16.37 8.38
C PHE A 367 -7.50 15.21 8.89
N PRO A 368 -6.94 13.99 8.97
CA PRO A 368 -7.60 12.91 9.70
C PRO A 368 -7.88 13.34 11.14
N GLU A 369 -8.95 12.83 11.72
CA GLU A 369 -9.20 12.99 13.15
C GLU A 369 -8.01 12.45 13.95
N ARG A 370 -7.79 13.01 15.15
CA ARG A 370 -6.71 12.59 16.06
C ARG A 370 -5.27 12.78 15.52
N PHE A 371 -5.08 13.48 14.40
CA PHE A 371 -3.73 13.70 13.85
C PHE A 371 -2.77 14.39 14.83
N SER A 372 -3.29 15.15 15.79
CA SER A 372 -2.54 15.75 16.90
C SER A 372 -1.75 14.74 17.75
N GLU A 373 -2.12 13.45 17.74
CA GLU A 373 -1.37 12.38 18.41
C GLU A 373 0.02 12.17 17.80
N ILE A 374 0.20 12.48 16.50
CA ILE A 374 1.45 12.24 15.77
C ILE A 374 2.03 13.48 15.08
N GLU A 375 1.34 14.62 15.08
CA GLU A 375 1.71 15.82 14.30
C GLU A 375 3.14 16.33 14.56
N ASN A 376 3.67 16.10 15.77
CA ASN A 376 4.98 16.56 16.21
C ASN A 376 6.05 15.46 16.26
N LYS A 377 5.76 14.25 15.77
CA LYS A 377 6.69 13.13 15.77
C LYS A 377 7.75 13.25 14.66
N ILE A 378 7.33 13.61 13.46
CA ILE A 378 8.20 13.80 12.28
C ILE A 378 7.75 15.02 11.44
N LYS A 379 8.44 15.27 10.33
CA LYS A 379 7.97 16.23 9.31
C LYS A 379 7.15 15.48 8.26
N TYR A 380 6.00 16.02 7.90
CA TYR A 380 5.16 15.45 6.84
C TYR A 380 5.31 16.29 5.57
N SER A 381 5.43 15.61 4.42
CA SER A 381 5.40 16.26 3.11
C SER A 381 3.99 16.68 2.73
N ARG A 382 2.97 15.95 3.22
CA ARG A 382 1.55 16.19 3.00
C ARG A 382 0.74 15.56 4.14
N ILE A 383 -0.37 16.17 4.54
CA ILE A 383 -1.27 15.62 5.57
C ILE A 383 -2.70 15.76 5.06
N GLY A 384 -3.42 14.65 4.98
CA GLY A 384 -4.79 14.59 4.47
C GLY A 384 -4.91 15.22 3.08
N ILE A 385 -5.98 16.00 2.89
CA ILE A 385 -6.31 16.58 1.59
C ILE A 385 -6.38 18.11 1.64
N LYS A 386 -5.92 18.76 0.56
CA LYS A 386 -6.11 20.20 0.37
C LYS A 386 -7.52 20.42 -0.19
N LEU A 387 -8.41 20.99 0.63
CA LEU A 387 -9.78 21.26 0.22
C LEU A 387 -9.87 22.44 -0.72
N GLY A 388 -9.06 23.47 -0.50
CA GLY A 388 -9.17 24.71 -1.25
C GLY A 388 -8.20 25.80 -0.83
N THR A 389 -8.35 26.96 -1.49
CA THR A 389 -7.65 28.20 -1.12
C THR A 389 -8.67 29.25 -0.68
N THR A 390 -8.40 29.92 0.43
CA THR A 390 -9.24 30.98 0.99
C THR A 390 -9.07 32.28 0.21
N HIS A 391 -10.21 32.95 -0.03
CA HIS A 391 -10.33 34.22 -0.70
C HIS A 391 -11.31 35.12 0.07
N LYS A 392 -11.41 36.40 -0.33
CA LYS A 392 -12.32 37.37 0.31
C LYS A 392 -13.77 36.88 0.41
N ASN A 393 -14.22 36.09 -0.57
CA ASN A 393 -15.62 35.67 -0.73
C ASN A 393 -15.85 34.18 -0.45
N GLY A 394 -14.92 33.48 0.21
CA GLY A 394 -15.05 32.06 0.54
C GLY A 394 -13.84 31.22 0.14
N VAL A 395 -14.05 29.94 -0.13
CA VAL A 395 -13.00 28.98 -0.46
C VAL A 395 -13.16 28.52 -1.90
N ARG A 396 -12.10 28.66 -2.69
CA ARG A 396 -12.03 28.05 -4.03
C ARG A 396 -11.60 26.60 -3.85
N LEU A 397 -12.50 25.67 -4.13
CA LEU A 397 -12.24 24.24 -3.99
C LEU A 397 -11.20 23.75 -4.99
N GLU A 398 -10.37 22.81 -4.55
CA GLU A 398 -9.43 22.07 -5.38
C GLU A 398 -10.05 20.78 -5.90
N HIS A 399 -9.50 20.22 -6.98
CA HIS A 399 -9.97 18.96 -7.58
C HIS A 399 -10.04 17.80 -6.56
N GLU A 400 -9.12 17.78 -5.61
CA GLU A 400 -9.02 16.75 -4.58
C GLU A 400 -10.22 16.71 -3.62
N PHE A 401 -10.90 17.84 -3.43
CA PHE A 401 -12.19 17.86 -2.71
C PHE A 401 -13.20 16.95 -3.43
N ALA A 402 -13.30 17.07 -4.75
CA ALA A 402 -14.25 16.29 -5.54
C ALA A 402 -13.86 14.81 -5.54
N THR A 403 -12.57 14.48 -5.68
CA THR A 403 -12.14 13.07 -5.72
C THR A 403 -12.33 12.36 -4.38
N ALA A 404 -12.06 13.00 -3.25
CA ALA A 404 -12.16 12.37 -1.93
C ALA A 404 -13.56 12.44 -1.31
N LEU A 405 -14.26 13.58 -1.48
CA LEU A 405 -15.51 13.88 -0.77
C LEU A 405 -16.73 14.00 -1.69
N GLY A 406 -16.57 13.88 -3.00
CA GLY A 406 -17.66 14.02 -3.96
C GLY A 406 -18.82 13.04 -3.72
N LYS A 407 -18.53 11.84 -3.18
CA LYS A 407 -19.55 10.84 -2.81
C LYS A 407 -20.50 11.29 -1.69
N LEU A 408 -20.14 12.34 -0.93
CA LEU A 408 -20.96 12.91 0.13
C LEU A 408 -21.99 13.92 -0.39
N ALA A 409 -21.93 14.30 -1.67
CA ALA A 409 -22.84 15.28 -2.24
C ALA A 409 -24.24 14.69 -2.42
N GLU A 410 -25.25 15.36 -1.85
CA GLU A 410 -26.68 15.01 -1.95
C GLU A 410 -27.42 15.92 -2.95
N SER A 411 -26.80 17.03 -3.40
CA SER A 411 -27.43 18.01 -4.30
C SER A 411 -26.42 18.60 -5.29
N ASN A 412 -26.95 19.18 -6.38
CA ASN A 412 -26.17 19.77 -7.47
C ASN A 412 -25.13 18.80 -8.08
N THR A 413 -25.46 17.52 -8.13
CA THR A 413 -24.72 16.47 -8.82
C THR A 413 -25.28 16.27 -10.23
N TYR A 414 -24.42 16.05 -11.21
CA TYR A 414 -24.82 15.76 -12.59
C TYR A 414 -24.05 14.54 -13.10
N ALA A 415 -24.78 13.49 -13.49
CA ALA A 415 -24.19 12.29 -14.08
C ALA A 415 -23.88 12.55 -15.56
N LEU A 416 -22.62 12.31 -15.95
CA LEU A 416 -22.20 12.39 -17.35
C LEU A 416 -22.62 11.13 -18.10
N THR A 417 -22.90 11.25 -19.39
CA THR A 417 -22.97 10.09 -20.29
C THR A 417 -21.56 9.58 -20.61
N GLN A 418 -21.43 8.34 -21.09
CA GLN A 418 -20.14 7.75 -21.45
C GLN A 418 -19.39 8.53 -22.55
N SER A 419 -20.10 9.26 -23.41
CA SER A 419 -19.49 10.10 -24.44
C SER A 419 -19.04 11.47 -23.91
N GLN A 420 -19.58 11.92 -22.77
CA GLN A 420 -19.22 13.19 -22.14
C GLN A 420 -18.04 13.04 -21.18
N ALA A 421 -17.96 11.89 -20.50
CA ALA A 421 -16.80 11.48 -19.71
C ALA A 421 -15.62 11.14 -20.63
#